data_AF-I3ZJ63-F1
#
_entry.id   AF-I3ZJ63-F1
#
_cell.length_a   1.000
_cell.length_b   1.000
_cell.length_c   1.000
_cell.angle_alpha   90.00
_cell.angle_beta   90.00
_cell.angle_gamma   90.00
#
_symmetry.space_group_name_H-M   'P 1'
#
loop_
_entity.id
_entity.type
_entity.pdbx_description
1 polymer ?
#
loop_
_entity_poly.entity_id
_entity_poly.type
_entity_poly.pdbx_seq_one_letter_code
_entity_poly.pdbx_strand_id
1 'polypeptide(L)'
;MLDFRRLYSTFYLVLSIGVTWAALSQDRVNYPSWALVGPAEFNAFHHAVIVGTYTYIIPFALLSLPAGIAMIWLRHPAISRSLVILVLAVGLFGGAITTRLAIPIQKQMDYGDHRHIPALVQQLITIDLYWRVIPGLIALAALATMTYQLSGTAKTVSAK
;
A
#
# COMPACT_ATOMS: atom_id res chain seq x y z
N MET A 1 18.83 -25.89 -7.37
CA MET A 1 18.84 -25.01 -6.19
C MET A 1 18.15 -23.71 -6.54
N LEU A 2 17.22 -23.22 -5.72
CA LEU A 2 16.66 -21.88 -5.91
C LEU A 2 17.74 -20.85 -5.61
N ASP A 3 18.03 -19.96 -6.57
CA ASP A 3 18.89 -18.79 -6.34
C ASP A 3 18.29 -17.91 -5.23
N PHE A 4 19.08 -17.58 -4.21
CA PHE A 4 18.68 -16.72 -3.09
C PHE A 4 18.11 -15.39 -3.59
N ARG A 5 18.70 -14.77 -4.61
CA ARG A 5 18.21 -13.49 -5.17
C ARG A 5 16.83 -13.64 -5.79
N ARG A 6 16.57 -14.78 -6.43
CA ARG A 6 15.26 -15.10 -6.99
C ARG A 6 14.23 -15.33 -5.89
N LEU A 7 14.55 -16.11 -4.86
CA LEU A 7 13.68 -16.34 -3.71
C LEU A 7 13.31 -15.01 -3.03
N TYR A 8 14.32 -14.19 -2.75
CA TYR A 8 14.15 -12.87 -2.11
C TYR A 8 13.28 -11.94 -2.95
N SER A 9 13.53 -11.88 -4.26
CA SER A 9 12.73 -11.07 -5.19
C SER A 9 11.28 -11.52 -5.24
N THR A 10 11.01 -12.83 -5.26
CA THR A 10 9.65 -13.37 -5.21
C THR A 10 8.95 -13.01 -3.91
N PHE A 11 9.63 -13.19 -2.77
CA PHE A 11 9.10 -12.80 -1.46
C PHE A 11 8.71 -11.32 -1.43
N TYR A 12 9.61 -10.44 -1.86
CA TYR A 12 9.36 -9.00 -1.94
C TYR A 12 8.16 -8.66 -2.84
N LEU A 13 8.05 -9.29 -4.02
CA LEU A 13 6.96 -9.04 -4.96
C LEU A 13 5.61 -9.47 -4.37
N VAL A 14 5.53 -10.66 -3.77
CA VAL A 14 4.30 -11.15 -3.12
C VAL A 14 3.90 -10.23 -1.97
N LEU A 15 4.85 -9.87 -1.10
CA LEU A 15 4.62 -8.96 0.02
C LEU A 15 4.10 -7.59 -0.46
N SER A 16 4.78 -6.99 -1.43
CA SER A 16 4.48 -5.63 -1.90
C SER A 16 3.17 -5.58 -2.68
N ILE A 17 2.87 -6.59 -3.50
CA ILE A 17 1.57 -6.69 -4.20
C ILE A 17 0.46 -6.87 -3.17
N GLY A 18 0.64 -7.77 -2.20
CA GLY A 18 -0.36 -8.01 -1.15
C GLY A 18 -0.67 -6.76 -0.34
N VAL A 19 0.35 -6.05 0.13
CA VAL A 19 0.18 -4.79 0.87
C VAL A 19 -0.45 -3.70 0.01
N THR A 20 0.02 -3.52 -1.22
CA THR A 20 -0.52 -2.48 -2.14
C THR A 20 -1.99 -2.75 -2.43
N TRP A 21 -2.35 -4.00 -2.74
CA TRP A 21 -3.73 -4.40 -3.00
C TRP A 21 -4.61 -4.22 -1.78
N ALA A 22 -4.16 -4.65 -0.59
CA ALA A 22 -4.90 -4.51 0.66
C ALA A 22 -5.19 -3.03 0.97
N ALA A 23 -4.20 -2.15 0.82
CA ALA A 23 -4.39 -0.71 1.02
C ALA A 23 -5.42 -0.13 0.04
N LEU A 24 -5.32 -0.47 -1.25
CA LEU A 24 -6.24 0.03 -2.29
C LEU A 24 -7.68 -0.45 -2.09
N SER A 25 -7.89 -1.71 -1.68
CA SER A 25 -9.23 -2.27 -1.50
C SER A 25 -9.89 -1.75 -0.23
N GLN A 26 -9.11 -1.66 0.85
CA GLN A 26 -9.61 -1.25 2.14
C GLN A 26 -10.19 0.16 2.12
N ASP A 27 -9.43 1.14 1.62
CA ASP A 27 -9.83 2.56 1.65
C ASP A 27 -11.10 2.80 0.80
N ARG A 28 -11.29 2.00 -0.27
CA ARG A 28 -12.47 2.06 -1.15
C ARG A 28 -13.75 1.53 -0.51
N VAL A 29 -13.64 0.59 0.42
CA VAL A 29 -14.80 0.07 1.16
C VAL A 29 -15.06 0.94 2.39
N ASN A 30 -13.99 1.33 3.08
CA ASN A 30 -14.09 2.04 4.35
C ASN A 30 -14.60 3.47 4.18
N TYR A 31 -13.96 4.32 3.38
CA TYR A 31 -14.34 5.75 3.38
C TYR A 31 -15.79 6.01 2.97
N PRO A 32 -16.37 5.33 1.96
CA PRO A 32 -17.79 5.50 1.67
C PRO A 32 -18.69 5.05 2.82
N SER A 33 -18.34 3.97 3.54
CA SER A 33 -19.13 3.52 4.69
C SER A 33 -19.05 4.48 5.88
N TRP A 34 -17.95 5.21 6.04
CA TRP A 34 -17.77 6.18 7.12
C TRP A 34 -18.80 7.31 7.07
N ALA A 35 -19.19 7.73 5.87
CA ALA A 35 -20.23 8.75 5.67
C ALA A 35 -21.66 8.25 6.00
N LEU A 36 -21.85 6.94 6.14
CA LEU A 36 -23.16 6.32 6.39
C LEU A 36 -23.39 6.01 7.87
N VAL A 37 -22.36 6.14 8.71
CA VAL A 37 -22.44 5.85 10.15
C VAL A 37 -22.86 7.10 10.91
N GLY A 38 -23.79 6.93 11.85
CA GLY A 38 -24.28 8.02 12.70
C GLY A 38 -23.18 8.59 13.61
N PRO A 39 -23.28 9.87 14.02
CA PRO A 39 -22.30 10.50 14.90
C PRO A 39 -22.08 9.79 16.26
N ALA A 40 -23.08 9.07 16.76
CA ALA A 40 -23.00 8.38 18.05
C ALA A 40 -22.16 7.09 17.95
N GLU A 41 -22.23 6.41 16.80
CA GLU A 41 -21.59 5.12 16.55
C GLU A 41 -20.23 5.27 15.85
N PHE A 42 -19.96 6.42 15.24
CA PHE A 42 -18.80 6.64 14.37
C PHE A 42 -17.48 6.25 15.02
N ASN A 43 -17.19 6.73 16.22
CA ASN A 43 -15.89 6.46 16.88
C ASN A 43 -15.67 4.98 17.16
N ALA A 44 -16.71 4.27 17.64
CA ALA A 44 -16.61 2.84 17.90
C ALA A 44 -16.38 2.05 16.60
N PHE A 45 -17.12 2.40 15.55
CA PHE A 45 -16.99 1.81 14.23
C PHE A 45 -15.60 2.09 13.61
N HIS A 46 -15.18 3.35 13.58
CA HIS A 46 -13.91 3.79 13.01
C HIS A 46 -12.72 3.14 13.75
N HIS A 47 -12.77 3.08 15.08
CA HIS A 47 -11.74 2.42 15.87
C HIS A 47 -11.65 0.92 15.57
N ALA A 48 -12.77 0.20 15.43
CA ALA A 48 -12.78 -1.21 15.07
C ALA A 48 -12.12 -1.47 13.70
N VAL A 49 -12.39 -0.62 12.72
CA VAL A 49 -11.76 -0.66 11.40
C VAL A 49 -10.26 -0.38 11.48
N ILE A 50 -9.87 0.67 12.22
CA ILE A 50 -8.47 1.05 12.40
C ILE A 50 -7.68 -0.08 13.07
N VAL A 51 -8.20 -0.70 14.14
CA VAL A 51 -7.53 -1.81 14.83
C VAL A 51 -7.19 -2.94 13.85
N GLY A 52 -8.15 -3.36 13.02
CA GLY A 52 -7.90 -4.39 12.00
C GLY A 52 -6.79 -3.99 11.02
N THR A 53 -6.74 -2.72 10.61
CA THR A 53 -5.69 -2.18 9.75
C THR A 53 -4.30 -2.30 10.40
N TYR A 54 -4.20 -1.86 11.65
CA TYR A 54 -2.95 -1.88 12.41
C TYR A 54 -2.49 -3.29 12.73
N THR A 55 -3.40 -4.24 12.91
CA THR A 55 -3.05 -5.64 13.17
C THR A 55 -2.64 -6.39 11.91
N TYR A 56 -3.36 -6.21 10.79
CA TYR A 56 -3.23 -7.11 9.64
C TYR A 56 -2.52 -6.50 8.43
N ILE A 57 -2.38 -5.18 8.32
CA ILE A 57 -1.82 -4.53 7.12
C ILE A 57 -0.54 -3.77 7.47
N ILE A 58 -0.55 -2.96 8.53
CA ILE A 58 0.59 -2.11 8.90
C ILE A 58 1.89 -2.91 9.14
N PRO A 59 1.91 -4.07 9.82
CA PRO A 59 3.16 -4.81 10.03
C PRO A 59 3.81 -5.27 8.72
N PHE A 60 3.00 -5.69 7.75
CA PHE A 60 3.48 -6.09 6.43
C PHE A 60 3.90 -4.89 5.60
N ALA A 61 3.21 -3.75 5.71
CA ALA A 61 3.63 -2.51 5.09
C ALA A 61 4.99 -2.04 5.64
N LEU A 62 5.16 -2.07 6.96
CA LEU A 62 6.44 -1.76 7.61
C LEU A 62 7.55 -2.74 7.23
N LEU A 63 7.24 -4.03 7.01
CA LEU A 63 8.20 -5.01 6.52
C LEU A 63 8.55 -4.81 5.04
N SER A 64 7.60 -4.35 4.23
CA SER A 64 7.79 -4.12 2.79
C SER A 64 8.85 -3.05 2.50
N LEU A 65 9.00 -2.06 3.39
CA LEU A 65 9.95 -0.97 3.24
C LEU A 65 11.43 -1.43 3.32
N PRO A 66 11.91 -2.04 4.42
CA PRO A 66 13.27 -2.57 4.49
C PRO A 66 13.49 -3.66 3.43
N ALA A 67 12.48 -4.46 3.10
CA ALA A 67 12.58 -5.44 2.02
C ALA A 67 12.82 -4.78 0.65
N GLY A 68 12.09 -3.70 0.35
CA GLY A 68 12.28 -2.92 -0.86
C GLY A 68 13.64 -2.23 -0.90
N ILE A 69 14.11 -1.67 0.22
CA ILE A 69 15.43 -1.07 0.32
C ILE A 69 16.50 -2.12 -0.01
N ALA A 70 16.41 -3.30 0.58
CA ALA A 70 17.34 -4.39 0.32
C ALA A 70 17.28 -4.91 -1.13
N MET A 71 16.14 -4.83 -1.83
CA MET A 71 16.03 -5.12 -3.27
C MET A 71 16.95 -4.24 -4.14
N ILE A 72 17.39 -3.07 -3.67
CA ILE A 72 18.37 -2.26 -4.40
C ILE A 72 19.66 -3.06 -4.68
N TRP A 73 20.08 -3.90 -3.74
CA TRP A 73 21.28 -4.73 -3.84
C TRP A 73 21.00 -6.22 -4.09
N LEU A 74 19.92 -6.75 -3.52
CA LEU A 74 19.61 -8.19 -3.51
C LEU A 74 18.65 -8.65 -4.63
N ARG A 75 18.15 -7.73 -5.46
CA ARG A 75 17.27 -8.11 -6.58
C ARG A 75 17.93 -9.13 -7.52
N HIS A 76 17.09 -9.96 -8.11
CA HIS A 76 17.50 -10.77 -9.24
C HIS A 76 17.90 -9.88 -10.44
N PRO A 77 18.96 -10.21 -11.22
CA PRO A 77 19.45 -9.35 -12.31
C PRO A 77 18.42 -9.00 -13.39
N ALA A 78 17.41 -9.85 -13.59
CA ALA A 78 16.32 -9.61 -14.53
C ALA A 78 15.39 -8.45 -14.12
N ILE A 79 15.35 -8.13 -12.83
CA ILE A 79 14.49 -7.07 -12.30
C ILE A 79 15.15 -5.72 -12.48
N SER A 80 14.42 -4.80 -13.11
CA SER A 80 14.87 -3.42 -13.29
C SER A 80 15.05 -2.70 -11.96
N ARG A 81 16.25 -2.14 -11.74
CA ARG A 81 16.55 -1.32 -10.55
C ARG A 81 15.68 -0.08 -10.49
N SER A 82 15.37 0.53 -11.63
CA SER A 82 14.54 1.73 -11.71
C SER A 82 13.11 1.46 -11.26
N LEU A 83 12.56 0.27 -11.54
CA LEU A 83 11.23 -0.12 -11.07
C LEU A 83 11.20 -0.33 -9.56
N VAL A 84 12.25 -0.94 -8.98
CA VAL A 84 12.38 -1.05 -7.52
C VAL A 84 12.43 0.33 -6.86
N ILE A 85 13.24 1.24 -7.40
CA ILE A 85 13.33 2.62 -6.89
C ILE A 85 11.99 3.35 -7.02
N LEU A 86 11.29 3.20 -8.14
CA LEU A 86 9.97 3.80 -8.35
C LEU A 86 8.97 3.31 -7.30
N VAL A 87 8.86 2.00 -7.08
CA VAL A 87 7.93 1.45 -6.08
C VAL A 87 8.28 1.93 -4.67
N LEU A 88 9.57 1.98 -4.32
CA LEU A 88 10.02 2.55 -3.05
C LEU A 88 9.64 4.02 -2.90
N ALA A 89 9.88 4.83 -3.92
CA ALA A 89 9.56 6.26 -3.91
C ALA A 89 8.05 6.49 -3.75
N VAL A 90 7.23 5.72 -4.48
CA VAL A 90 5.76 5.77 -4.34
C VAL A 90 5.31 5.34 -2.95
N GLY A 91 5.90 4.26 -2.38
CA GLY A 91 5.58 3.80 -1.03
C GLY A 91 5.90 4.84 0.04
N LEU A 92 7.10 5.44 -0.04
CA LEU A 92 7.51 6.53 0.86
C LEU A 92 6.62 7.77 0.70
N PHE A 93 6.26 8.12 -0.54
CA PHE A 93 5.34 9.21 -0.82
C PHE A 93 3.96 8.95 -0.20
N GLY A 94 3.38 7.76 -0.42
CA GLY A 94 2.11 7.36 0.17
C GLY A 94 2.14 7.37 1.70
N GLY A 95 3.25 6.93 2.31
CA GLY A 95 3.47 7.03 3.76
C GLY A 95 3.51 8.48 4.26
N ALA A 96 4.19 9.38 3.54
CA ALA A 96 4.21 10.80 3.85
C ALA A 96 2.82 11.45 3.75
N ILE A 97 2.05 11.13 2.71
CA ILE A 97 0.66 11.61 2.56
C ILE A 97 -0.21 11.08 3.70
N THR A 98 -0.07 9.80 4.05
CA THR A 98 -0.85 9.17 5.13
C THR A 98 -0.57 9.87 6.45
N THR A 99 0.71 10.02 6.81
CA THR A 99 1.12 10.60 8.10
C THR A 99 0.84 12.09 8.22
N ARG A 100 0.95 12.85 7.12
CA ARG A 100 0.81 14.32 7.15
C ARG A 100 -0.60 14.81 6.85
N LEU A 101 -1.42 14.04 6.13
CA LEU A 101 -2.76 14.48 5.70
C LEU A 101 -3.86 13.53 6.20
N ALA A 102 -3.78 12.24 5.89
CA ALA A 102 -4.86 11.30 6.19
C ALA A 102 -5.08 11.11 7.70
N ILE A 103 -4.01 10.86 8.47
CA ILE A 103 -4.09 10.67 9.92
C ILE A 103 -4.64 11.92 10.63
N PRO A 104 -4.16 13.15 10.33
CA PRO A 104 -4.75 14.36 10.89
C PRO A 104 -6.25 14.52 10.59
N ILE A 105 -6.70 14.22 9.38
CA ILE A 105 -8.13 14.27 9.03
C ILE A 105 -8.92 13.22 9.82
N GLN A 106 -8.41 12.00 9.94
CA GLN A 106 -9.01 10.94 10.76
C GLN A 106 -9.14 11.36 12.23
N LYS A 107 -8.10 11.98 12.80
CA LYS A 107 -8.17 12.52 14.17
C LYS A 107 -9.20 13.64 14.33
N GLN A 108 -9.40 14.47 13.31
CA GLN A 108 -10.47 15.48 13.34
C GLN A 108 -11.86 14.85 13.32
N MET A 109 -12.03 13.69 12.69
CA MET A 109 -13.28 12.93 12.75
C MET A 109 -13.48 12.27 14.11
N ASP A 110 -12.42 11.71 14.71
CA ASP A 110 -12.48 11.02 16.01
C ASP A 110 -12.74 11.95 17.20
N TYR A 111 -12.15 13.15 17.16
CA TYR A 111 -12.09 14.06 18.32
C TYR A 111 -12.70 15.44 18.06
N GLY A 112 -13.13 15.72 16.84
CA GLY A 112 -13.67 17.02 16.43
C GLY A 112 -15.20 17.10 16.47
N ASP A 113 -15.74 18.15 15.86
CA ASP A 113 -17.18 18.31 15.70
C ASP A 113 -17.71 17.34 14.63
N HIS A 114 -18.52 16.38 15.06
CA HIS A 114 -19.07 15.33 14.21
C HIS A 114 -19.95 15.87 13.06
N ARG A 115 -20.43 17.12 13.13
CA ARG A 115 -21.16 17.77 12.02
C ARG A 115 -20.30 17.93 10.76
N HIS A 116 -18.97 17.92 10.90
CA HIS A 116 -18.05 18.03 9.77
C HIS A 116 -17.59 16.69 9.21
N ILE A 117 -17.98 15.55 9.81
CA ILE A 117 -17.56 14.21 9.34
C ILE A 117 -17.83 14.01 7.85
N PRO A 118 -19.02 14.33 7.29
CA PRO A 118 -19.25 14.13 5.85
C PRO A 118 -18.26 14.89 4.96
N ALA A 119 -17.93 16.13 5.33
CA ALA A 119 -16.97 16.95 4.59
C ALA A 119 -15.53 16.42 4.74
N LEU A 120 -15.14 15.99 5.94
CA LEU A 120 -13.84 15.40 6.22
C LEU A 120 -13.65 14.06 5.50
N VAL A 121 -14.68 13.22 5.45
CA VAL A 121 -14.68 11.97 4.67
C VAL A 121 -14.51 12.27 3.18
N GLN A 122 -15.23 13.26 2.64
CA GLN A 122 -15.09 13.64 1.23
C GLN A 122 -13.68 14.17 0.91
N GLN A 123 -13.10 14.96 1.83
CA GLN A 123 -11.72 15.41 1.74
C GLN A 123 -10.74 14.24 1.74
N LEU A 124 -10.95 13.25 2.63
CA LEU A 124 -10.13 12.06 2.72
C LEU A 124 -10.21 11.22 1.45
N ILE A 125 -11.41 10.99 0.91
CA ILE A 125 -11.64 10.29 -0.37
C ILE A 125 -10.88 10.99 -1.51
N THR A 126 -10.94 12.32 -1.55
CA THR A 126 -10.28 13.11 -2.58
C THR A 126 -8.76 12.97 -2.47
N ILE A 127 -8.21 13.16 -1.27
CA ILE A 127 -6.77 13.02 -1.05
C ILE A 127 -6.30 11.60 -1.36
N ASP A 128 -7.05 10.60 -0.92
CA ASP A 128 -6.72 9.20 -1.16
C ASP A 128 -6.71 8.87 -2.65
N LEU A 129 -7.74 9.27 -3.39
CA LEU A 129 -7.82 9.02 -4.82
C LEU A 129 -6.60 9.57 -5.57
N TYR A 130 -6.29 10.84 -5.37
CA TYR A 130 -5.25 11.51 -6.16
C TYR A 130 -3.83 11.20 -5.67
N TRP A 131 -3.64 11.10 -4.36
CA TRP A 131 -2.30 11.04 -3.77
C TRP A 131 -1.91 9.66 -3.23
N ARG A 132 -2.82 8.70 -3.20
CA ARG A 132 -2.52 7.33 -2.76
C ARG A 132 -2.94 6.29 -3.80
N VAL A 133 -4.17 6.34 -4.32
CA VAL A 133 -4.69 5.37 -5.28
C VAL A 133 -3.99 5.47 -6.63
N ILE A 134 -3.98 6.65 -7.26
CA ILE A 134 -3.33 6.81 -8.57
C ILE A 134 -1.83 6.45 -8.51
N PRO A 135 -1.04 6.97 -7.54
CA PRO A 135 0.34 6.51 -7.34
C PRO A 135 0.44 5.02 -7.05
N GLY A 136 -0.44 4.47 -6.22
CA GLY A 136 -0.49 3.04 -5.90
C GLY A 136 -0.72 2.16 -7.12
N LEU A 137 -1.56 2.58 -8.08
CA LEU A 137 -1.75 1.88 -9.35
C LEU A 137 -0.47 1.89 -10.21
N ILE A 138 0.29 2.98 -10.19
CA ILE A 138 1.61 3.06 -10.85
C ILE A 138 2.57 2.05 -10.20
N ALA A 139 2.60 1.98 -8.86
CA ALA A 139 3.40 0.99 -8.16
C ALA A 139 2.97 -0.45 -8.47
N LEU A 140 1.66 -0.71 -8.56
CA LEU A 140 1.12 -2.02 -8.90
C LEU A 140 1.50 -2.44 -10.33
N ALA A 141 1.45 -1.52 -11.30
CA ALA A 141 1.92 -1.77 -12.66
C ALA A 141 3.43 -2.05 -12.71
N ALA A 142 4.22 -1.32 -11.93
CA ALA A 142 5.66 -1.57 -11.80
C ALA A 142 5.95 -2.94 -11.17
N LEU A 143 5.22 -3.31 -10.11
CA LEU A 143 5.30 -4.63 -9.46
C LEU A 143 4.92 -5.76 -10.43
N ALA A 144 3.83 -5.61 -11.19
CA ALA A 144 3.42 -6.57 -12.22
C ALA A 144 4.50 -6.73 -13.31
N THR A 145 5.11 -5.62 -13.74
CA THR A 145 6.21 -5.62 -14.71
C THR A 145 7.44 -6.36 -14.16
N MET A 146 7.80 -6.15 -12.89
CA MET A 146 8.91 -6.87 -12.26
C MET A 146 8.62 -8.37 -12.11
N THR A 147 7.37 -8.75 -11.82
CA THR A 147 6.93 -10.17 -11.83
C THR A 147 7.06 -10.79 -13.21
N TYR A 148 6.68 -10.06 -14.27
CA TYR A 148 6.88 -10.49 -15.65
C TYR A 148 8.37 -10.68 -15.98
N GLN A 149 9.23 -9.72 -15.60
CA GLN A 149 10.68 -9.81 -15.77
C GLN A 149 11.28 -11.05 -15.08
N LEU A 150 10.82 -11.36 -13.86
CA LEU A 150 11.31 -12.50 -13.08
C LEU A 150 10.79 -13.85 -13.59
N SER A 151 9.61 -13.89 -14.22
CA SER A 151 9.03 -15.12 -14.78
C SER A 151 9.57 -15.44 -16.18
N GLY A 152 9.91 -14.43 -16.98
CA GLY A 152 10.52 -14.60 -18.31
C GLY A 152 11.84 -15.37 -18.27
N THR A 153 12.61 -15.26 -17.19
CA THR A 153 13.85 -16.04 -16.99
C THR A 153 13.63 -17.50 -16.62
N ALA A 154 12.43 -17.88 -16.17
CA ALA A 154 12.10 -19.30 -15.93
C ALA A 154 12.07 -20.08 -17.25
N LYS A 155 11.56 -19.43 -18.32
CA LYS A 155 11.37 -20.06 -19.64
C LYS A 155 12.69 -20.29 -20.38
N THR A 156 13.69 -19.43 -20.17
CA THR A 156 15.00 -19.55 -20.83
C THR A 156 15.90 -20.62 -20.22
N VAL A 157 15.69 -21.00 -18.95
CA VAL A 157 16.45 -22.08 -18.28
C VAL A 157 15.89 -23.46 -18.60
N SER A 158 14.59 -23.58 -18.89
CA SER A 158 13.95 -24.87 -19.25
C SER A 158 14.17 -25.28 -20.71
N ALA A 159 14.69 -24.39 -21.56
CA ALA A 159 14.91 -24.62 -22.99
C ALA A 159 16.37 -24.99 -23.33
N LYS A 160 17.20 -25.25 -22.32
CA LYS A 160 18.57 -25.76 -22.43
C LYS A 160 18.66 -27.07 -21.66
#